data_AF-A0A9Q9ANE3-F1
#
_entry.id   AF-A0A9Q9ANE3-F1
#
_cell.length_a   1.000
_cell.length_b   1.000
_cell.length_c   1.000
_cell.angle_alpha   90.00
_cell.angle_beta   90.00
_cell.angle_gamma   90.00
#
_symmetry.space_group_name_H-M   'P 1'
#
loop_
_entity.id
_entity.type
_entity.pdbx_description
1 polymer ?
#
loop_
_entity_poly.entity_id
_entity_poly.type
_entity_poly.pdbx_seq_one_letter_code
_entity_poly.pdbx_strand_id
1 'polypeptide(L)'
;MQVILDTSSSTQDTFIVVPDYLAAVADPMLFSAWLFVKFRPWGKGHRWLDPHNQPDPSTPISIEVLELRGLVYRNILKTLEIGQADHDTTLADAIATLMVFTCMTEGWEAAKTHVQGFVRLVAIQLKLTGGSPKWFSNITSLEAFNTALFRDVPGTVVATCAKILAMFLRMIRQAAVDIIQMPLELADKNVWTRVKYLQGIDWYNWYESSLIPIAGLASTIPREASRIESSSGRARHLSQASLSGTMTYV
;
A
#
# COMPACT_ATOMS: atom_id res chain seq x y z
N MET A 1 57.07 -38.67 -1.02
CA MET A 1 56.10 -39.38 -0.16
C MET A 1 54.97 -38.41 0.12
N GLN A 2 53.79 -38.68 -0.43
CA GLN A 2 52.55 -37.96 -0.10
C GLN A 2 52.28 -38.11 1.40
N VAL A 3 51.94 -37.01 2.06
CA VAL A 3 51.04 -37.06 3.22
C VAL A 3 49.98 -35.99 2.99
N ILE A 4 48.75 -36.47 2.85
CA ILE A 4 47.52 -35.71 2.73
C ILE A 4 47.04 -35.34 4.15
N LEU A 5 46.47 -34.14 4.21
CA LEU A 5 45.69 -33.45 5.25
C LEU A 5 44.99 -34.31 6.30
N ASP A 6 45.05 -33.87 7.56
CA ASP A 6 43.84 -33.69 8.36
C ASP A 6 44.09 -32.78 9.57
N THR A 7 43.62 -31.53 9.49
CA THR A 7 43.25 -30.75 10.67
C THR A 7 42.03 -29.94 10.27
N SER A 8 40.88 -30.47 10.65
CA SER A 8 39.56 -29.84 10.65
C SER A 8 39.63 -28.35 11.06
N SER A 9 39.53 -27.44 10.08
CA SER A 9 39.08 -26.10 10.38
C SER A 9 37.57 -26.17 10.54
N SER A 10 37.09 -25.91 11.75
CA SER A 10 35.69 -25.64 11.98
C SER A 10 35.31 -24.38 11.21
N THR A 11 34.74 -24.53 10.02
CA THR A 11 33.89 -23.50 9.42
C THR A 11 32.71 -23.33 10.38
N GLN A 12 32.84 -22.38 11.30
CA GLN A 12 31.66 -21.72 11.85
C GLN A 12 30.98 -21.05 10.67
N ASP A 13 30.00 -21.73 10.10
CA ASP A 13 28.98 -21.10 9.27
C ASP A 13 28.34 -20.02 10.15
N THR A 14 28.82 -18.79 10.00
CA THR A 14 28.10 -17.60 10.44
C THR A 14 26.81 -17.59 9.63
N PHE A 15 25.76 -18.21 10.18
CA PHE A 15 24.40 -17.98 9.75
C PHE A 15 24.14 -16.49 9.85
N ILE A 16 24.16 -15.81 8.70
CA ILE A 16 23.69 -14.44 8.61
C ILE A 16 22.19 -14.51 8.86
N VAL A 17 21.78 -14.19 10.09
CA VAL A 17 20.38 -13.95 10.41
C VAL A 17 19.99 -12.74 9.59
N VAL A 18 19.31 -12.98 8.47
CA VAL A 18 18.73 -11.91 7.65
C VAL A 18 17.77 -11.15 8.57
N PRO A 19 17.95 -9.83 8.76
CA PRO A 19 17.10 -9.07 9.68
C PRO A 19 15.62 -9.19 9.29
N ASP A 20 14.76 -9.43 10.27
CA ASP A 20 13.28 -9.51 10.13
C ASP A 20 12.67 -8.21 9.55
N TYR A 21 13.48 -7.15 9.42
CA TYR A 21 13.13 -5.86 8.88
C TYR A 21 12.69 -5.90 7.39
N LEU A 22 13.37 -6.69 6.55
CA LEU A 22 13.02 -6.75 5.12
C LEU A 22 11.62 -7.36 4.90
N ALA A 23 11.28 -8.40 5.67
CA ALA A 23 9.95 -8.99 5.67
C ALA A 23 8.92 -8.01 6.24
N ALA A 24 9.25 -7.34 7.36
CA ALA A 24 8.38 -6.35 7.99
C ALA A 24 8.00 -5.20 7.05
N VAL A 25 8.82 -4.87 6.06
CA VAL A 25 8.53 -3.85 5.03
C VAL A 25 7.77 -4.44 3.83
N ALA A 26 8.26 -5.56 3.30
CA ALA A 26 7.71 -6.16 2.09
C ALA A 26 6.27 -6.66 2.28
N ASP A 27 5.96 -7.14 3.49
CA ASP A 27 4.66 -7.69 3.85
C ASP A 27 3.52 -6.66 3.80
N PRO A 28 3.59 -5.49 4.48
CA PRO A 28 2.60 -4.43 4.31
C PRO A 28 2.36 -4.05 2.85
N MET A 29 3.44 -3.98 2.06
CA MET A 29 3.36 -3.59 0.66
C MET A 29 2.62 -4.66 -0.17
N LEU A 30 2.99 -5.94 0.01
CA LEU A 30 2.34 -7.07 -0.66
C LEU A 30 0.89 -7.26 -0.23
N PHE A 31 0.57 -7.14 1.06
CA PHE A 31 -0.80 -7.22 1.55
C PHE A 31 -1.65 -6.06 1.03
N SER A 32 -1.08 -4.86 0.92
CA SER A 32 -1.77 -3.70 0.32
C SER A 32 -2.04 -3.93 -1.16
N ALA A 33 -1.10 -4.54 -1.87
CA ALA A 33 -1.29 -4.94 -3.26
C ALA A 33 -2.42 -5.96 -3.43
N TRP A 34 -2.48 -6.99 -2.59
CA TRP A 34 -3.62 -7.90 -2.61
C TRP A 34 -4.91 -7.23 -2.17
N LEU A 35 -4.87 -6.30 -1.21
CA LEU A 35 -6.06 -5.55 -0.78
C LEU A 35 -6.63 -4.77 -1.96
N PHE A 36 -5.76 -4.09 -2.71
CA PHE A 36 -6.11 -3.44 -3.97
C PHE A 36 -6.78 -4.47 -4.90
N VAL A 37 -6.16 -5.62 -5.16
CA VAL A 37 -6.68 -6.69 -6.07
C VAL A 37 -8.01 -7.29 -5.63
N LYS A 38 -8.21 -7.46 -4.33
CA LYS A 38 -9.41 -8.04 -3.76
C LYS A 38 -10.54 -7.03 -3.68
N PHE A 39 -10.24 -5.79 -3.33
CA PHE A 39 -11.22 -4.71 -3.28
C PHE A 39 -11.71 -4.31 -4.67
N ARG A 40 -10.83 -4.36 -5.68
CA ARG A 40 -11.13 -4.00 -7.08
C ARG A 40 -11.74 -2.59 -7.20
N PRO A 41 -11.06 -1.54 -6.71
CA PRO A 41 -11.44 -0.15 -7.00
C PRO A 41 -11.35 0.20 -8.49
N TRP A 42 -10.88 -0.74 -9.33
CA TRP A 42 -10.94 -0.64 -10.78
C TRP A 42 -12.07 -1.52 -11.35
N GLY A 43 -12.80 -1.02 -12.34
CA GLY A 43 -13.87 -1.73 -13.03
C GLY A 43 -15.26 -1.09 -12.89
N LYS A 44 -16.25 -1.65 -13.59
CA LYS A 44 -17.62 -1.15 -13.58
C LYS A 44 -18.28 -1.27 -12.20
N GLY A 45 -18.67 -0.14 -11.62
CA GLY A 45 -19.30 -0.05 -10.29
C GLY A 45 -18.33 0.27 -9.15
N HIS A 46 -17.09 0.66 -9.45
CA HIS A 46 -16.13 1.16 -8.49
C HIS A 46 -16.60 2.42 -7.74
N ARG A 47 -16.12 2.53 -6.50
CA ARG A 47 -16.30 3.69 -5.61
C ARG A 47 -15.03 4.52 -5.67
N TRP A 48 -15.10 5.73 -6.21
CA TRP A 48 -13.94 6.62 -6.27
C TRP A 48 -13.76 7.41 -4.98
N LEU A 49 -12.62 8.09 -4.86
CA LEU A 49 -12.39 9.18 -3.91
C LEU A 49 -13.20 10.43 -4.31
N ASP A 50 -14.48 10.24 -4.57
CA ASP A 50 -15.43 11.29 -4.92
C ASP A 50 -16.38 11.48 -3.73
N PRO A 51 -16.26 12.59 -2.99
CA PRO A 51 -17.11 12.86 -1.83
C PRO A 51 -18.58 13.10 -2.22
N HIS A 52 -18.89 13.40 -3.49
CA HIS A 52 -20.26 13.52 -3.99
C HIS A 52 -20.95 12.16 -4.12
N ASN A 53 -20.17 11.10 -4.37
CA ASN A 53 -20.62 9.72 -4.43
C ASN A 53 -20.29 9.02 -3.11
N GLN A 54 -20.99 9.39 -2.04
CA GLN A 54 -20.79 8.77 -0.73
C GLN A 54 -20.89 7.23 -0.85
N PRO A 55 -20.06 6.47 -0.11
CA PRO A 55 -20.12 5.02 -0.13
C PRO A 55 -21.54 4.58 0.24
N ASP A 56 -22.20 3.84 -0.66
CA ASP A 56 -23.49 3.26 -0.35
C ASP A 56 -23.32 2.22 0.78
N PRO A 57 -23.92 2.43 1.98
CA PRO A 57 -23.78 1.49 3.10
C PRO A 57 -24.31 0.09 2.77
N SER A 58 -25.15 -0.03 1.75
CA SER A 58 -25.82 -1.27 1.36
C SER A 58 -25.00 -2.18 0.45
N THR A 59 -23.88 -1.73 -0.13
CA THR A 59 -22.98 -2.66 -0.83
C THR A 59 -21.99 -3.26 0.17
N PRO A 60 -22.14 -4.54 0.54
CA PRO A 60 -21.27 -5.15 1.52
C PRO A 60 -19.88 -5.36 0.95
N ILE A 61 -18.87 -5.07 1.76
CA ILE A 61 -17.49 -5.48 1.53
C ILE A 61 -17.37 -6.94 1.96
N SER A 62 -16.68 -7.77 1.18
CA SER A 62 -16.50 -9.18 1.54
C SER A 62 -15.65 -9.34 2.80
N ILE A 63 -15.92 -10.39 3.58
CA ILE A 63 -15.15 -10.72 4.80
C ILE A 63 -13.66 -10.85 4.48
N GLU A 64 -13.31 -11.50 3.37
CA GLU A 64 -11.92 -11.65 2.91
C GLU A 64 -11.20 -10.30 2.76
N VAL A 65 -11.89 -9.29 2.21
CA VAL A 65 -11.32 -7.94 2.04
C VAL A 65 -11.13 -7.26 3.41
N LEU A 66 -12.08 -7.43 4.34
CA LEU A 66 -11.97 -6.88 5.70
C LEU A 66 -10.82 -7.53 6.49
N GLU A 67 -10.66 -8.85 6.38
CA GLU A 67 -9.55 -9.59 6.99
C GLU A 67 -8.20 -9.13 6.45
N LEU A 68 -8.11 -8.98 5.12
CA LEU A 68 -6.90 -8.51 4.47
C LEU A 68 -6.56 -7.06 4.84
N ARG A 69 -7.57 -6.19 4.96
CA ARG A 69 -7.37 -4.84 5.54
C ARG A 69 -6.81 -4.92 6.95
N GLY A 70 -7.35 -5.80 7.78
CA GLY A 70 -6.85 -6.02 9.14
C GLY A 70 -5.39 -6.50 9.16
N LEU A 71 -5.01 -7.37 8.22
CA LEU A 71 -3.62 -7.80 8.04
C LEU A 71 -2.70 -6.64 7.63
N VAL A 72 -3.11 -5.83 6.65
CA VAL A 72 -2.35 -4.63 6.25
C VAL A 72 -2.11 -3.73 7.45
N TYR A 73 -3.17 -3.41 8.20
CA TYR A 73 -3.08 -2.54 9.37
C TYR A 73 -2.14 -3.08 10.45
N ARG A 74 -2.28 -4.35 10.83
CA ARG A 74 -1.41 -4.99 11.83
C ARG A 74 0.06 -5.01 11.41
N ASN A 75 0.32 -5.31 10.13
CA ASN A 75 1.70 -5.33 9.64
C ASN A 75 2.30 -3.94 9.60
N ILE A 76 1.56 -2.91 9.15
CA ILE A 76 2.02 -1.51 9.22
C ILE A 76 2.43 -1.12 10.64
N LEU A 77 1.59 -1.46 11.65
CA LEU A 77 1.93 -1.18 13.05
C LEU A 77 3.22 -1.89 13.48
N LYS A 78 3.36 -3.17 13.15
CA LYS A 78 4.58 -3.94 13.44
C LYS A 78 5.82 -3.33 12.78
N THR A 79 5.72 -2.89 11.51
CA THR A 79 6.83 -2.23 10.80
C THR A 79 7.25 -0.94 11.48
N LEU A 80 6.27 -0.15 11.95
CA LEU A 80 6.53 1.09 12.67
C LEU A 80 7.23 0.87 14.02
N GLU A 81 7.02 -0.29 14.66
CA GLU A 81 7.64 -0.65 15.94
C GLU A 81 9.10 -1.13 15.82
N ILE A 82 9.47 -1.77 14.70
CA ILE A 82 10.80 -2.39 14.52
C ILE A 82 11.90 -1.35 14.22
N GLY A 83 11.55 -0.12 13.85
CA GLY A 83 12.47 0.97 13.52
C GLY A 83 12.95 0.94 12.06
N GLN A 84 13.37 2.10 11.53
CA GLN A 84 13.74 2.38 10.12
C GLN A 84 12.60 2.60 9.10
N ALA A 85 11.35 2.56 9.54
CA ALA A 85 10.17 2.86 8.71
C ALA A 85 10.27 4.19 7.93
N ASP A 86 10.99 5.16 8.48
CA ASP A 86 11.26 6.47 7.90
C ASP A 86 12.18 6.46 6.67
N HIS A 87 12.91 5.38 6.42
CA HIS A 87 13.67 5.19 5.18
C HIS A 87 12.89 4.46 4.09
N ASP A 88 11.70 3.94 4.41
CA ASP A 88 10.98 3.03 3.54
C ASP A 88 9.86 3.67 2.71
N THR A 89 10.12 3.87 1.42
CA THR A 89 9.13 4.45 0.50
C THR A 89 7.96 3.52 0.18
N THR A 90 8.11 2.21 0.39
CA THR A 90 7.08 1.18 0.14
C THR A 90 6.04 1.17 1.25
N LEU A 91 6.46 1.42 2.50
CA LEU A 91 5.55 1.61 3.63
C LEU A 91 4.59 2.77 3.39
N ALA A 92 5.07 3.86 2.77
CA ALA A 92 4.24 4.99 2.40
C ALA A 92 3.14 4.57 1.39
N ASP A 93 3.48 3.77 0.38
CA ASP A 93 2.51 3.26 -0.61
C ASP A 93 1.49 2.28 0.02
N ALA A 94 1.91 1.47 0.99
CA ALA A 94 1.02 0.61 1.76
C ALA A 94 -0.01 1.43 2.55
N ILE A 95 0.43 2.47 3.27
CA ILE A 95 -0.47 3.37 4.02
C ILE A 95 -1.38 4.15 3.07
N ALA A 96 -0.88 4.62 1.93
CA ALA A 96 -1.67 5.30 0.90
C ALA A 96 -2.81 4.42 0.38
N THR A 97 -2.52 3.14 0.15
CA THR A 97 -3.53 2.17 -0.29
C THR A 97 -4.60 1.92 0.77
N LEU A 98 -4.17 1.75 2.03
CA LEU A 98 -5.09 1.58 3.16
C LEU A 98 -5.99 2.81 3.35
N MET A 99 -5.42 4.01 3.30
CA MET A 99 -6.13 5.28 3.41
C MET A 99 -7.27 5.37 2.38
N VAL A 100 -6.97 5.02 1.13
CA VAL A 100 -7.96 5.12 0.06
C VAL A 100 -8.99 4.04 0.13
N PHE A 101 -8.59 2.82 0.48
CA PHE A 101 -9.55 1.76 0.78
C PHE A 101 -10.56 2.26 1.83
N THR A 102 -10.07 2.79 2.96
CA THR A 102 -10.94 3.33 4.02
C THR A 102 -11.81 4.47 3.51
N CYS A 103 -11.28 5.38 2.69
CA CYS A 103 -12.06 6.47 2.13
C CYS A 103 -13.19 5.98 1.19
N MET A 104 -12.91 5.01 0.33
CA MET A 104 -13.88 4.46 -0.63
C MET A 104 -14.97 3.58 0.03
N THR A 105 -14.74 3.15 1.27
CA THR A 105 -15.61 2.20 1.98
C THR A 105 -16.37 2.84 3.13
N GLU A 106 -15.71 3.72 3.87
CA GLU A 106 -16.21 4.35 5.10
C GLU A 106 -16.24 5.88 5.00
N GLY A 107 -15.74 6.45 3.91
CA GLY A 107 -15.75 7.89 3.66
C GLY A 107 -14.49 8.62 4.11
N TRP A 108 -14.38 9.89 3.70
CA TRP A 108 -13.20 10.73 3.94
C TRP A 108 -12.86 10.90 5.44
N GLU A 109 -13.87 11.08 6.28
CA GLU A 109 -13.66 11.30 7.72
C GLU A 109 -12.99 10.10 8.41
N ALA A 110 -13.39 8.87 8.05
CA ALA A 110 -12.75 7.66 8.55
C ALA A 110 -11.28 7.55 8.09
N ALA A 111 -11.00 7.99 6.86
CA ALA A 111 -9.65 7.93 6.30
C ALA A 111 -8.67 8.95 6.91
N LYS A 112 -9.16 10.04 7.54
CA LYS A 112 -8.29 11.12 8.08
C LYS A 112 -7.19 10.64 9.02
N THR A 113 -7.45 9.60 9.81
CA THR A 113 -6.42 9.02 10.71
C THR A 113 -5.25 8.43 9.92
N HIS A 114 -5.53 7.73 8.81
CA HIS A 114 -4.50 7.22 7.92
C HIS A 114 -3.79 8.35 7.17
N VAL A 115 -4.52 9.40 6.74
CA VAL A 115 -3.93 10.59 6.09
C VAL A 115 -2.92 11.26 7.03
N GLN A 116 -3.24 11.40 8.32
CA GLN A 116 -2.32 11.98 9.32
C GLN A 116 -1.03 11.16 9.45
N GLY A 117 -1.16 9.83 9.58
CA GLY A 117 -0.02 8.92 9.66
C GLY A 117 0.84 8.97 8.41
N PHE A 118 0.20 8.95 7.24
CA PHE A 118 0.86 9.05 5.93
C PHE A 118 1.65 10.35 5.79
N VAL A 119 1.00 11.50 5.97
CA VAL A 119 1.65 12.82 5.85
C VAL A 119 2.82 12.95 6.83
N ARG A 120 2.71 12.41 8.05
CA ARG A 120 3.82 12.41 9.01
C ARG A 120 5.00 11.60 8.50
N LEU A 121 4.77 10.40 7.98
CA LEU A 121 5.82 9.56 7.41
C LEU A 121 6.50 10.25 6.22
N VAL A 122 5.72 10.81 5.30
CA VAL A 122 6.22 11.56 4.14
C VAL A 122 7.06 12.76 4.57
N ALA A 123 6.63 13.53 5.57
CA ALA A 123 7.38 14.68 6.06
C ALA A 123 8.75 14.29 6.64
N ILE A 124 8.86 13.14 7.31
CA ILE A 124 10.13 12.62 7.81
C ILE A 124 11.00 12.17 6.62
N GLN A 125 10.43 11.40 5.69
CA GLN A 125 11.12 10.91 4.48
C GLN A 125 11.68 12.06 3.62
N LEU A 126 10.93 13.14 3.44
CA LEU A 126 11.39 14.33 2.72
C LEU A 126 12.56 15.00 3.44
N LYS A 127 12.54 15.10 4.77
CA LYS A 127 13.67 15.66 5.53
C LYS A 127 14.93 14.81 5.38
N LEU A 128 14.80 13.49 5.43
CA LEU A 128 15.94 12.56 5.32
C LEU A 128 16.58 12.55 3.93
N THR A 129 15.78 12.73 2.87
CA THR A 129 16.24 12.69 1.48
C THR A 129 16.74 14.03 0.94
N GLY A 130 16.91 15.04 1.80
CA GLY A 130 17.33 16.38 1.38
C GLY A 130 16.23 17.18 0.67
N GLY A 131 14.97 16.78 0.83
CA GLY A 131 13.80 17.61 0.53
C GLY A 131 13.35 17.64 -0.92
N SER A 132 13.77 16.72 -1.81
CA SER A 132 13.30 16.73 -3.21
C SER A 132 11.87 16.19 -3.32
N PRO A 133 10.83 17.04 -3.41
CA PRO A 133 9.44 16.58 -3.37
C PRO A 133 9.05 15.90 -4.69
N LYS A 134 9.68 16.32 -5.80
CA LYS A 134 9.56 15.70 -7.12
C LYS A 134 10.12 14.28 -7.16
N TRP A 135 11.16 13.99 -6.39
CA TRP A 135 11.72 12.63 -6.31
C TRP A 135 10.75 11.72 -5.56
N PHE A 136 10.22 12.18 -4.43
CA PHE A 136 9.29 11.42 -3.61
C PHE A 136 7.97 11.09 -4.33
N SER A 137 7.40 12.03 -5.09
CA SER A 137 6.12 11.80 -5.78
C SER A 137 6.23 10.89 -7.00
N ASN A 138 7.44 10.67 -7.55
CA ASN A 138 7.65 9.86 -8.76
C ASN A 138 8.20 8.45 -8.50
N ILE A 139 8.67 8.14 -7.29
CA ILE A 139 9.14 6.80 -6.93
C ILE A 139 8.04 6.06 -6.18
N THR A 140 7.30 5.24 -6.92
CA THR A 140 6.30 4.31 -6.38
C THR A 140 6.84 2.90 -6.42
N SER A 141 6.71 2.15 -5.33
CA SER A 141 7.11 0.74 -5.29
C SER A 141 6.07 -0.12 -5.97
N LEU A 142 6.26 -0.38 -7.27
CA LEU A 142 5.31 -1.15 -8.06
C LEU A 142 5.61 -2.64 -8.10
N GLU A 143 6.75 -3.11 -7.58
CA GLU A 143 7.14 -4.53 -7.73
C GLU A 143 6.18 -5.49 -7.03
N ALA A 144 5.88 -5.25 -5.75
CA ALA A 144 4.91 -6.07 -5.01
C ALA A 144 3.50 -6.01 -5.62
N PHE A 145 3.11 -4.85 -6.14
CA PHE A 145 1.85 -4.69 -6.87
C PHE A 145 1.83 -5.44 -8.18
N ASN A 146 2.90 -5.37 -8.96
CA ASN A 146 3.03 -6.12 -10.19
C ASN A 146 2.93 -7.61 -9.89
N THR A 147 3.62 -8.12 -8.87
CA THR A 147 3.51 -9.52 -8.45
C THR A 147 2.06 -9.90 -8.11
N ALA A 148 1.35 -9.09 -7.32
CA ALA A 148 -0.05 -9.36 -6.99
C ALA A 148 -0.97 -9.30 -8.23
N LEU A 149 -0.77 -8.30 -9.10
CA LEU A 149 -1.55 -8.13 -10.33
C LEU A 149 -1.33 -9.30 -11.30
N PHE A 150 -0.08 -9.66 -11.59
CA PHE A 150 0.24 -10.79 -12.48
C PHE A 150 -0.30 -12.12 -11.97
N ARG A 151 -0.39 -12.29 -10.64
CA ARG A 151 -0.84 -13.54 -10.03
C ARG A 151 -2.37 -13.69 -9.97
N ASP A 152 -3.09 -12.59 -9.78
CA ASP A 152 -4.49 -12.62 -9.37
C ASP A 152 -5.43 -11.80 -10.30
N VAL A 153 -4.88 -11.12 -11.31
CA VAL A 153 -5.64 -10.34 -12.32
C VAL A 153 -5.42 -10.92 -13.73
N PRO A 154 -6.47 -11.03 -14.58
CA PRO A 154 -6.29 -11.53 -15.95
C PRO A 154 -5.34 -10.68 -16.77
N GLY A 155 -4.45 -11.35 -17.51
CA GLY A 155 -3.40 -10.69 -18.30
C GLY A 155 -3.89 -9.61 -19.27
N THR A 156 -5.14 -9.72 -19.76
CA THR A 156 -5.76 -8.72 -20.64
C THR A 156 -5.96 -7.36 -20.00
N VAL A 157 -6.02 -7.27 -18.66
CA VAL A 157 -6.26 -6.02 -17.93
C VAL A 157 -5.16 -5.65 -16.93
N VAL A 158 -4.18 -6.54 -16.70
CA VAL A 158 -3.04 -6.29 -15.78
C VAL A 158 -2.34 -4.97 -16.07
N ALA A 159 -2.02 -4.68 -17.33
CA ALA A 159 -1.33 -3.44 -17.70
C ALA A 159 -2.15 -2.18 -17.36
N THR A 160 -3.47 -2.24 -17.56
CA THR A 160 -4.38 -1.15 -17.21
C THR A 160 -4.46 -0.98 -15.68
N CYS A 161 -4.54 -2.08 -14.92
CA CYS A 161 -4.54 -2.04 -13.46
C CYS A 161 -3.23 -1.47 -12.89
N ALA A 162 -2.09 -1.87 -13.43
CA ALA A 162 -0.78 -1.35 -13.04
C ALA A 162 -0.68 0.15 -13.32
N LYS A 163 -1.19 0.61 -14.46
CA LYS A 163 -1.24 2.04 -14.81
C LYS A 163 -2.14 2.83 -13.87
N ILE A 164 -3.35 2.32 -13.58
CA ILE A 164 -4.28 2.94 -12.63
C ILE A 164 -3.59 3.13 -11.29
N LEU A 165 -2.97 2.07 -10.77
CA LEU A 165 -2.27 2.09 -9.51
C LEU A 165 -1.12 3.10 -9.48
N ALA A 166 -0.27 3.12 -10.52
CA ALA A 166 0.86 4.05 -10.59
C ALA A 166 0.39 5.52 -10.59
N MET A 167 -0.63 5.83 -11.40
CA MET A 167 -1.23 7.17 -11.43
C MET A 167 -1.83 7.55 -10.07
N PHE A 168 -2.50 6.60 -9.46
CA PHE A 168 -3.15 6.75 -8.18
C PHE A 168 -2.15 6.99 -7.03
N LEU A 169 -1.12 6.16 -6.88
CA LEU A 169 -0.08 6.33 -5.85
C LEU A 169 0.67 7.66 -6.04
N ARG A 170 1.00 8.01 -7.29
CA ARG A 170 1.62 9.29 -7.61
C ARG A 170 0.76 10.47 -7.16
N MET A 171 -0.55 10.43 -7.44
CA MET A 171 -1.48 11.47 -7.02
C MET A 171 -1.55 11.59 -5.50
N ILE A 172 -1.66 10.47 -4.77
CA ILE A 172 -1.68 10.48 -3.29
C ILE A 172 -0.36 10.99 -2.69
N ARG A 173 0.79 10.59 -3.23
CA ARG A 173 2.09 11.08 -2.79
C ARG A 173 2.26 12.57 -3.06
N GLN A 174 1.81 13.05 -4.22
CA GLN A 174 1.78 14.49 -4.53
C GLN A 174 0.87 15.23 -3.54
N ALA A 175 -0.31 14.68 -3.24
CA ALA A 175 -1.22 15.30 -2.28
C ALA A 175 -0.59 15.45 -0.88
N ALA A 176 0.17 14.45 -0.41
CA ALA A 176 0.91 14.60 0.85
C ALA A 176 1.96 15.71 0.78
N VAL A 177 2.70 15.84 -0.33
CA VAL A 177 3.65 16.94 -0.53
C VAL A 177 2.93 18.28 -0.47
N ASP A 178 1.81 18.43 -1.16
CA ASP A 178 1.04 19.67 -1.18
C ASP A 178 0.52 20.03 0.22
N ILE A 179 0.04 19.04 1.00
CA ILE A 179 -0.38 19.24 2.40
C ILE A 179 0.79 19.70 3.28
N ILE A 180 1.99 19.15 3.08
CA ILE A 180 3.20 19.57 3.80
C ILE A 180 3.57 21.01 3.43
N GLN A 181 3.37 21.38 2.17
CA GLN A 181 3.71 22.68 1.60
C GLN A 181 2.56 23.71 1.65
N MET A 182 1.39 23.34 2.20
CA MET A 182 0.17 24.15 2.25
C MET A 182 0.40 25.59 2.74
N PRO A 183 -0.45 26.55 2.30
CA PRO A 183 -0.20 27.98 2.43
C PRO A 183 -0.06 28.48 3.87
N LEU A 184 0.55 29.67 3.98
CA LEU A 184 1.02 30.31 5.21
C LEU A 184 -0.03 30.47 6.31
N GLU A 185 -1.32 30.52 5.97
CA GLU A 185 -2.44 30.63 6.91
C GLU A 185 -2.58 29.44 7.85
N LEU A 186 -2.04 28.28 7.46
CA LEU A 186 -1.93 27.09 8.30
C LEU A 186 -0.47 26.75 8.63
N ALA A 187 0.48 27.65 8.32
CA ALA A 187 1.90 27.42 8.58
C ALA A 187 2.21 27.34 10.09
N ASP A 188 1.45 28.07 10.91
CA ASP A 188 1.50 28.02 12.37
C ASP A 188 0.99 26.68 12.93
N LYS A 189 0.13 25.98 12.18
CA LYS A 189 -0.34 24.64 12.52
C LYS A 189 0.70 23.62 12.14
N ASN A 190 0.85 22.64 13.02
CA ASN A 190 1.67 21.50 12.74
C ASN A 190 1.16 20.74 11.50
N VAL A 191 2.05 20.29 10.63
CA VAL A 191 1.76 19.62 9.36
C VAL A 191 0.73 18.50 9.52
N TRP A 192 0.81 17.70 10.58
CA TRP A 192 -0.17 16.61 10.81
C TRP A 192 -1.53 17.09 11.31
N THR A 193 -1.61 18.26 11.96
CA THR A 193 -2.90 18.87 12.31
C THR A 193 -3.58 19.53 11.12
N ARG A 194 -2.85 19.90 10.06
CA ARG A 194 -3.44 20.49 8.84
C ARG A 194 -4.44 19.55 8.18
N VAL A 195 -4.18 18.24 8.23
CA VAL A 195 -5.07 17.19 7.72
C VAL A 195 -6.48 17.26 8.34
N LYS A 196 -6.61 17.71 9.59
CA LYS A 196 -7.92 17.81 10.26
C LYS A 196 -8.83 18.86 9.61
N TYR A 197 -8.24 19.87 8.97
CA TYR A 197 -8.94 20.97 8.32
C TYR A 197 -9.24 20.68 6.83
N LEU A 198 -8.72 19.58 6.29
CA LEU A 198 -9.01 19.16 4.91
C LEU A 198 -10.44 18.60 4.84
N GLN A 199 -11.33 19.34 4.18
CA GLN A 199 -12.62 18.80 3.81
C GLN A 199 -12.48 17.89 2.58
N GLY A 200 -13.28 16.83 2.53
CA GLY A 200 -13.24 15.89 1.41
C GLY A 200 -13.55 16.58 0.07
N ILE A 201 -14.43 17.59 0.09
CA ILE A 201 -14.79 18.38 -1.10
C ILE A 201 -13.63 19.23 -1.61
N ASP A 202 -12.89 19.89 -0.72
CA ASP A 202 -11.73 20.70 -1.10
C ASP A 202 -10.63 19.83 -1.68
N TRP A 203 -10.39 18.68 -1.05
CA TRP A 203 -9.45 17.69 -1.56
C TRP A 203 -9.84 17.20 -2.96
N TYR A 204 -11.11 16.84 -3.14
CA TYR A 204 -11.61 16.43 -4.45
C TYR A 204 -11.39 17.52 -5.50
N ASN A 205 -11.79 18.76 -5.23
CA ASN A 205 -11.64 19.86 -6.17
C ASN A 205 -10.17 20.11 -6.58
N TRP A 206 -9.21 19.93 -5.65
CA TRP A 206 -7.79 20.07 -5.97
C TRP A 206 -7.24 18.93 -6.84
N TYR A 207 -7.75 17.71 -6.67
CA TYR A 207 -7.24 16.52 -7.35
C TYR A 207 -8.17 15.95 -8.43
N GLU A 208 -9.31 16.59 -8.70
CA GLU A 208 -10.33 16.17 -9.67
C GLU A 208 -9.72 15.89 -11.05
N SER A 209 -8.89 16.81 -11.53
CA SER A 209 -8.20 16.70 -12.83
C SER A 209 -7.30 15.45 -12.93
N SER A 210 -6.80 14.94 -11.81
CA SER A 210 -6.02 13.70 -11.73
C SER A 210 -6.90 12.48 -11.52
N LEU A 211 -8.01 12.62 -10.79
CA LEU A 211 -8.97 11.54 -10.53
C LEU A 211 -9.75 11.12 -11.77
N ILE A 212 -10.21 12.08 -12.59
CA ILE A 212 -11.04 11.82 -13.77
C ILE A 212 -10.36 10.85 -14.74
N PRO A 213 -9.07 11.01 -15.13
CA PRO A 213 -8.38 10.06 -15.99
C PRO A 213 -8.25 8.65 -15.38
N ILE A 214 -8.04 8.55 -14.07
CA ILE A 214 -7.92 7.27 -13.37
C ILE A 214 -9.28 6.55 -13.39
N ALA A 215 -10.36 7.28 -13.10
CA ALA A 215 -11.73 6.80 -13.19
C ALA A 215 -12.12 6.37 -14.61
N GLY A 216 -11.73 7.18 -15.60
CA GLY A 216 -11.90 6.87 -17.02
C GLY A 216 -11.24 5.54 -17.37
N LEU A 217 -9.96 5.35 -17.03
CA LEU A 217 -9.23 4.10 -17.27
C LEU A 217 -9.90 2.90 -16.59
N ALA A 218 -10.30 3.04 -15.33
CA ALA A 218 -10.93 1.95 -14.61
C ALA A 218 -12.29 1.55 -15.19
N SER A 219 -13.06 2.50 -15.71
CA SER A 219 -14.36 2.22 -16.34
C SER A 219 -14.24 1.33 -17.58
N THR A 220 -13.05 1.31 -18.22
CA THR A 220 -12.76 0.45 -19.37
C THR A 220 -12.58 -1.02 -19.00
N ILE A 221 -12.34 -1.33 -17.71
CA ILE A 221 -12.10 -2.70 -17.27
C ILE A 221 -13.43 -3.45 -17.13
N PRO A 222 -13.63 -4.57 -17.86
CA PRO A 222 -14.86 -5.34 -17.79
C PRO A 222 -15.09 -5.94 -16.39
N ARG A 223 -16.35 -5.98 -15.96
CA ARG A 223 -16.76 -6.59 -14.67
C ARG A 223 -16.39 -8.08 -14.60
N GLU A 224 -16.35 -8.75 -15.75
CA GLU A 224 -16.09 -10.20 -15.92
C GLU A 224 -14.61 -10.56 -15.97
N ALA A 225 -13.70 -9.58 -16.12
CA ALA A 225 -12.25 -9.77 -16.02
C ALA A 225 -11.80 -10.12 -14.59
N SER A 226 -12.70 -10.70 -13.80
CA SER A 226 -12.62 -10.85 -12.36
C SER A 226 -13.17 -12.21 -11.89
N ARG A 227 -13.66 -13.05 -12.83
CA ARG A 227 -14.38 -14.32 -12.58
C ARG A 227 -13.64 -15.62 -12.97
N ILE A 228 -12.44 -15.58 -13.54
CA ILE A 228 -11.87 -16.80 -14.15
C ILE A 228 -11.11 -17.73 -13.19
N GLU A 229 -10.78 -17.34 -11.94
CA GLU A 229 -10.00 -18.23 -11.03
C GLU A 229 -10.59 -18.40 -9.62
N SER A 230 -11.92 -18.40 -9.47
CA SER A 230 -12.56 -18.68 -8.17
C SER A 230 -13.01 -20.13 -7.98
N SER A 231 -12.51 -21.10 -8.77
CA SER A 231 -12.96 -22.50 -8.69
C SER A 231 -11.94 -23.53 -8.19
N SER A 232 -10.70 -23.17 -7.83
CA SER A 232 -9.81 -24.16 -7.20
C SER A 232 -8.68 -23.53 -6.37
N GLY A 233 -8.78 -23.60 -5.04
CA GLY A 233 -7.59 -23.84 -4.20
C GLY A 233 -6.93 -22.73 -3.37
N ARG A 234 -7.42 -21.48 -3.31
CA ARG A 234 -6.62 -20.37 -2.69
C ARG A 234 -6.97 -19.89 -1.28
N ALA A 235 -7.89 -20.54 -0.56
CA ALA A 235 -8.14 -20.22 0.86
C ALA A 235 -7.06 -20.79 1.82
N ARG A 236 -6.17 -21.69 1.37
CA ARG A 236 -5.18 -22.33 2.26
C ARG A 236 -3.89 -21.52 2.48
N HIS A 237 -3.51 -20.61 1.58
CA HIS A 237 -2.19 -19.97 1.66
C HIS A 237 -2.11 -18.70 2.52
N LEU A 238 -3.21 -18.00 2.78
CA LEU A 238 -3.19 -16.86 3.71
C LEU A 238 -3.08 -17.31 5.18
N SER A 239 -3.44 -18.57 5.51
CA SER A 239 -3.21 -19.15 6.83
C SER A 239 -1.77 -19.66 7.05
N GLN A 240 -1.08 -20.07 5.97
CA GLN A 240 0.27 -20.64 6.07
C GLN A 240 1.38 -19.60 6.26
N ALA A 241 1.17 -18.35 5.84
CA ALA A 241 2.10 -17.25 6.14
C ALA A 241 2.15 -16.90 7.65
N SER A 242 1.19 -17.39 8.45
CA SER A 242 1.17 -17.18 9.91
C SER A 242 1.67 -18.38 10.73
N LEU A 243 2.03 -19.52 10.12
CA LEU A 243 2.30 -20.77 10.84
C LEU A 243 3.62 -21.49 10.47
N SER A 244 4.51 -20.94 9.64
CA SER A 244 5.82 -21.55 9.39
C SER A 244 6.90 -21.21 10.43
N GLY A 245 6.55 -20.58 11.55
CA GLY A 245 7.43 -20.31 12.68
C GLY A 245 7.58 -21.46 13.68
N THR A 246 7.49 -22.73 13.24
CA THR A 246 7.80 -23.88 14.12
C THR A 246 9.00 -24.63 13.56
N MET A 247 10.16 -24.34 14.17
CA MET A 247 11.38 -25.14 14.10
C MET A 247 11.06 -26.64 14.17
N THR A 248 11.54 -27.40 13.20
CA THR A 248 11.76 -28.84 13.39
C THR A 248 13.26 -29.01 13.56
N TYR A 249 13.68 -29.43 14.75
CA TYR A 249 15.05 -29.76 15.12
C TYR A 249 15.51 -31.04 14.39
N VAL A 250 16.68 -30.96 13.74
CA VAL A 250 17.69 -32.04 13.71
C VAL A 250 19.05 -31.38 13.86
#